data_AF-A0AAW6Y1A9-F1
#
_entry.id   AF-A0AAW6Y1A9-F1
#
_cell.length_a   1.000
_cell.length_b   1.000
_cell.length_c   1.000
_cell.angle_alpha   90.00
_cell.angle_beta   90.00
_cell.angle_gamma   90.00
#
_symmetry.space_group_name_H-M   'P 1'
#
loop_
_entity.id
_entity.type
_entity.pdbx_description
1 polymer ?
#
loop_
_entity_poly.entity_id
_entity_poly.type
_entity_poly.pdbx_seq_one_letter_code
_entity_poly.pdbx_strand_id
1 'polypeptide(L)'
;MKKETLQRLTSEVKACRRYTLNAIKKAEEGKISSAISMLDIAQTAKTCAMKAHEELWKVSEGKLNDTEFELFADAETLDNDIQKAYQAIKQARN
;
A
#
# COMPACT_ATOMS: atom_id res chain seq x y z
N MET A 1 13.83 -4.10 16.68
CA MET A 1 13.82 -5.05 15.55
C MET A 1 12.38 -5.43 15.20
N LYS A 2 11.85 -6.63 15.52
CA LYS A 2 10.51 -7.08 15.08
C LYS A 2 9.36 -6.07 15.32
N LYS A 3 9.25 -5.51 16.53
CA LYS A 3 8.21 -4.51 16.87
C LYS A 3 8.27 -3.26 15.99
N GLU A 4 9.47 -2.77 15.70
CA GLU A 4 9.70 -1.59 14.88
C GLU A 4 9.38 -1.89 13.41
N THR A 5 9.80 -3.05 12.92
CA THR A 5 9.47 -3.53 11.57
C THR A 5 7.96 -3.66 11.37
N LEU A 6 7.23 -4.18 12.37
CA LEU A 6 5.76 -4.24 12.37
C LEU A 6 5.11 -2.84 12.34
N GLN A 7 5.64 -1.89 13.12
CA GLN A 7 5.14 -0.51 13.12
C GLN A 7 5.34 0.18 11.77
N ARG A 8 6.52 -0.03 11.15
CA ARG A 8 6.82 0.46 9.80
C ARG A 8 5.87 -0.17 8.78
N LEU A 9 5.76 -1.50 8.76
CA LEU A 9 4.86 -2.22 7.85
C LEU A 9 3.41 -1.71 7.99
N THR A 10 2.91 -1.59 9.22
CA THR A 10 1.57 -1.06 9.51
C THR A 10 1.37 0.34 8.94
N SER A 11 2.37 1.21 9.12
CA SER A 11 2.30 2.60 8.66
C SER A 11 2.27 2.68 7.14
N GLU A 12 3.10 1.90 6.46
CA GLU A 12 3.20 1.87 5.00
C GLU A 12 1.98 1.23 4.34
N VAL A 13 1.44 0.14 4.90
CA VAL A 13 0.18 -0.47 4.44
C VAL A 13 -0.97 0.54 4.53
N LYS A 14 -1.10 1.22 5.67
CA LYS A 14 -2.13 2.27 5.87
C LYS A 14 -1.93 3.44 4.92
N ALA A 15 -0.68 3.87 4.69
CA ALA A 15 -0.38 4.95 3.76
C ALA A 15 -0.75 4.58 2.33
N CYS A 16 -0.33 3.39 1.86
CA CYS A 16 -0.65 2.89 0.53
C CYS A 16 -2.16 2.89 0.30
N ARG A 17 -2.94 2.22 1.16
CA ARG A 17 -4.41 2.15 1.07
C ARG A 17 -5.08 3.53 1.09
N ARG A 18 -4.62 4.44 1.96
CA ARG A 18 -5.17 5.79 2.02
C ARG A 18 -4.93 6.55 0.71
N TYR A 19 -3.72 6.45 0.16
CA TYR A 19 -3.36 7.18 -1.05
C TYR A 19 -3.97 6.56 -2.32
N THR A 20 -4.18 5.25 -2.40
CA THR A 20 -4.96 4.63 -3.49
C THR A 20 -6.42 5.07 -3.48
N LEU A 21 -7.06 5.10 -2.30
CA LEU A 21 -8.43 5.62 -2.15
C LEU A 21 -8.52 7.10 -2.55
N ASN A 22 -7.56 7.92 -2.14
CA ASN A 22 -7.50 9.33 -2.55
C ASN A 22 -7.26 9.49 -4.05
N ALA A 23 -6.42 8.65 -4.67
CA ALA A 23 -6.21 8.65 -6.11
C ALA A 23 -7.51 8.37 -6.86
N ILE A 24 -8.26 7.34 -6.45
CA ILE A 24 -9.58 7.00 -7.01
C ILE A 24 -10.53 8.19 -6.88
N LYS A 25 -10.69 8.76 -5.68
CA LYS A 25 -11.56 9.92 -5.45
C LYS A 25 -11.18 11.12 -6.32
N LYS A 26 -9.88 11.37 -6.51
CA LYS A 26 -9.42 12.47 -7.37
C LYS A 26 -9.68 12.20 -8.85
N ALA A 27 -9.61 10.94 -9.28
CA ALA A 27 -9.99 10.55 -10.64
C ALA A 27 -11.49 10.77 -10.87
N GLU A 28 -12.35 10.36 -9.93
CA GLU A 28 -13.80 10.59 -9.96
C GLU A 28 -14.17 12.09 -9.99
N GLU A 29 -13.39 12.93 -9.30
CA GLU A 29 -13.51 14.40 -9.34
C GLU A 29 -12.99 15.02 -10.67
N GLY A 30 -12.48 14.23 -11.62
CA GLY A 30 -11.85 14.70 -12.86
C GLY A 30 -10.47 15.35 -12.67
N LYS A 31 -9.89 15.28 -11.46
CA LYS A 31 -8.60 15.89 -11.10
C LYS A 31 -7.45 14.92 -11.38
N ILE A 32 -7.25 14.61 -12.66
CA ILE A 32 -6.32 13.57 -13.12
C ILE A 32 -4.89 13.76 -12.62
N SER A 33 -4.33 14.97 -12.72
CA SER A 33 -2.95 15.23 -12.25
C SER A 33 -2.80 14.97 -10.75
N SER A 34 -3.78 15.38 -9.94
CA SER A 34 -3.77 15.11 -8.50
C SER A 34 -3.93 13.61 -8.22
N ALA A 35 -4.75 12.91 -9.00
CA ALA A 35 -4.93 11.47 -8.86
C ALA A 35 -3.62 10.70 -9.13
N ILE A 36 -2.89 11.08 -10.17
CA ILE A 36 -1.56 10.53 -10.49
C ILE A 36 -0.59 10.78 -9.33
N SER A 37 -0.51 12.01 -8.82
CA SER A 37 0.38 12.31 -7.68
C SER A 37 0.05 11.46 -6.44
N MET A 38 -1.23 11.22 -6.15
CA MET A 38 -1.63 10.33 -5.06
C MET A 38 -1.23 8.87 -5.32
N LEU A 39 -1.38 8.40 -6.56
CA LEU A 39 -0.97 7.05 -6.96
C LEU A 39 0.55 6.86 -6.85
N ASP A 40 1.36 7.86 -7.17
CA ASP A 40 2.82 7.80 -7.03
C ASP A 40 3.24 7.66 -5.56
N ILE A 41 2.57 8.39 -4.66
CA ILE A 41 2.79 8.25 -3.21
C ILE A 41 2.38 6.85 -2.75
N ALA A 42 1.27 6.31 -3.23
CA ALA A 42 0.84 4.96 -2.89
C ALA A 42 1.84 3.89 -3.36
N GLN A 43 2.39 4.01 -4.57
CA GLN A 43 3.44 3.11 -5.09
C GLN A 43 4.72 3.17 -4.25
N THR A 44 5.10 4.36 -3.79
CA THR A 44 6.22 4.55 -2.88
C THR A 44 5.97 3.84 -1.55
N ALA A 45 4.79 4.04 -0.95
CA ALA A 45 4.39 3.37 0.28
C ALA A 45 4.36 1.84 0.12
N LYS A 46 3.84 1.31 -1.00
CA LYS A 46 3.89 -0.13 -1.32
C LYS A 46 5.34 -0.63 -1.33
N THR A 47 6.26 0.10 -1.97
CA THR A 47 7.67 -0.28 -2.01
C THR A 47 8.29 -0.33 -0.61
N CYS A 48 7.98 0.65 0.23
CA CYS A 48 8.43 0.67 1.63
C CYS A 48 7.80 -0.47 2.46
N ALA A 49 6.51 -0.77 2.24
CA ALA A 49 5.82 -1.89 2.85
C ALA A 49 6.49 -3.22 2.49
N MET A 50 6.83 -3.45 1.22
CA MET A 50 7.48 -4.69 0.78
C MET A 50 8.88 -4.87 1.39
N LYS A 51 9.64 -3.78 1.55
CA LYS A 51 10.92 -3.83 2.29
C LYS A 51 10.72 -4.23 3.75
N ALA A 52 9.72 -3.65 4.43
CA ALA A 52 9.40 -4.00 5.81
C ALA A 52 8.83 -5.42 5.93
N HIS A 53 8.10 -5.90 4.91
CA HIS A 53 7.57 -7.25 4.82
C HIS A 53 8.70 -8.29 4.75
N GLU A 54 9.66 -8.10 3.85
CA GLU A 54 10.85 -8.97 3.75
C GLU A 54 11.68 -8.94 5.04
N GLU A 55 11.85 -7.76 5.64
CA GLU A 55 12.54 -7.60 6.93
C GLU A 55 11.79 -8.35 8.04
N LEU A 56 10.45 -8.24 8.09
CA LEU A 56 9.62 -8.93 9.08
C LEU A 56 9.74 -10.44 8.95
N TRP A 57 9.75 -10.96 7.72
CA TRP A 57 9.95 -12.39 7.47
C TRP A 57 11.29 -12.88 8.03
N LYS A 58 12.37 -12.12 7.80
CA LYS A 58 13.72 -12.44 8.31
C LYS A 58 13.79 -12.41 9.84
N VAL A 59 13.33 -11.33 10.48
CA VAL A 59 13.44 -11.16 11.94
C VAL A 59 12.46 -12.03 12.74
N SER A 60 11.42 -12.54 12.08
CA SER A 60 10.47 -13.49 12.68
C SER A 60 10.88 -14.94 12.48
N GLU A 61 11.89 -15.23 11.65
CA GLU A 61 12.27 -16.59 11.25
C GLU A 61 11.06 -17.39 10.70
N GLY A 62 10.16 -16.70 9.99
CA GLY A 62 8.91 -17.28 9.49
C GLY A 62 7.83 -17.54 10.55
N LYS A 63 8.01 -17.07 11.79
CA LYS A 63 7.06 -17.28 12.90
C LYS A 63 6.29 -15.98 13.20
N LEU A 64 5.09 -15.91 12.66
CA LEU A 64 4.14 -14.83 12.89
C LEU A 64 2.96 -15.37 13.71
N ASN A 65 2.45 -14.57 14.64
CA ASN A 65 1.13 -14.83 15.22
C ASN A 65 0.02 -14.39 14.24
N ASP A 66 -1.23 -14.70 14.57
CA ASP A 66 -2.37 -14.43 13.68
C ASP A 66 -2.46 -12.96 13.25
N THR A 67 -2.32 -12.01 14.19
CA THR A 67 -2.36 -10.57 13.87
C THR A 67 -1.20 -10.11 13.02
N GLU A 68 0.00 -10.62 13.28
CA GLU A 68 1.18 -10.30 12.47
C GLU A 68 1.07 -10.90 11.06
N PHE A 69 0.49 -12.09 10.95
CA PHE A 69 0.23 -12.78 9.69
C PHE A 69 -0.83 -12.04 8.86
N GLU A 70 -1.90 -11.57 9.48
CA GLU A 70 -2.91 -10.73 8.82
C GLU A 70 -2.28 -9.48 8.21
N LEU A 71 -1.45 -8.75 8.97
CA LEU A 71 -0.75 -7.57 8.45
C LEU A 71 0.22 -7.93 7.31
N PHE A 72 0.89 -9.07 7.42
CA PHE A 72 1.81 -9.57 6.41
C PHE A 72 1.07 -9.84 5.09
N ALA A 73 -0.01 -10.63 5.15
CA ALA A 73 -0.88 -10.91 4.01
C ALA A 73 -1.52 -9.64 3.44
N ASP A 74 -1.96 -8.71 4.29
CA ASP A 74 -2.49 -7.42 3.88
C ASP A 74 -1.51 -6.65 2.98
N ALA A 75 -0.22 -6.69 3.31
CA ALA A 75 0.81 -6.02 2.52
C ALA A 75 0.94 -6.63 1.10
N GLU A 76 0.80 -7.95 0.97
CA GLU A 76 0.86 -8.65 -0.34
C GLU A 76 -0.33 -8.26 -1.25
N THR A 77 -1.47 -7.90 -0.66
CA THR A 77 -2.66 -7.48 -1.42
C THR A 77 -2.58 -6.04 -1.97
N LEU A 78 -1.59 -5.24 -1.57
CA LEU A 78 -1.50 -3.82 -1.95
C LEU A 78 -1.43 -3.60 -3.47
N ASP A 79 -0.96 -4.58 -4.25
CA ASP A 79 -0.98 -4.46 -5.71
C ASP A 79 -2.42 -4.32 -6.26
N ASN A 80 -3.39 -5.02 -5.67
CA ASN A 80 -4.79 -4.93 -6.07
C ASN A 80 -5.33 -3.51 -5.86
N ASP A 81 -4.95 -2.85 -4.76
CA ASP A 81 -5.37 -1.48 -4.48
C ASP A 81 -4.75 -0.47 -5.46
N ILE A 82 -3.47 -0.68 -5.81
CA ILE A 82 -2.77 0.11 -6.83
C ILE A 82 -3.43 -0.06 -8.20
N GLN A 83 -3.75 -1.30 -8.60
CA GLN A 83 -4.41 -1.58 -9.88
C GLN A 83 -5.79 -0.94 -9.96
N LYS A 84 -6.60 -0.99 -8.90
CA LYS A 84 -7.90 -0.30 -8.85
C LYS A 84 -7.75 1.19 -9.08
N ALA A 85 -6.80 1.83 -8.40
CA ALA A 85 -6.53 3.25 -8.58
C ALA A 85 -6.04 3.59 -9.99
N TYR A 86 -5.17 2.76 -10.56
CA TYR A 86 -4.73 2.92 -11.94
C TYR A 86 -5.89 2.83 -12.94
N GLN A 87 -6.80 1.86 -12.79
CA GLN A 87 -7.97 1.73 -13.66
C GLN A 87 -8.92 2.93 -13.53
N ALA A 88 -9.16 3.43 -12.32
CA ALA A 88 -10.00 4.61 -12.12
C ALA A 88 -9.42 5.85 -12.84
N ILE A 89 -8.10 6.08 -12.74
CA ILE A 89 -7.42 7.18 -13.44
C ILE A 89 -7.52 6.99 -14.96
N LYS A 90 -7.32 5.76 -15.44
CA LYS A 90 -7.41 5.45 -16.88
C LYS A 90 -8.81 5.73 -17.42
N GLN A 91 -9.86 5.33 -16.69
CA GLN A 91 -11.25 5.57 -17.06
C GLN A 91 -11.59 7.05 -17.09
N ALA A 92 -11.17 7.82 -16.08
CA ALA A 92 -11.45 9.26 -15.99
C ALA A 92 -10.72 10.12 -17.04
N ARG A 93 -9.73 9.56 -17.73
CA ARG A 93 -8.98 10.23 -18.81
C ARG A 93 -9.59 10.03 -20.20
N ASN A 94 -10.39 8.99 -20.37
CA ASN A 94 -11.03 8.63 -21.65
C ASN A 94 -12.45 9.21 -21.73
#